data_AF-A0A953N049-F1
#
_entry.id   AF-A0A953N049-F1
#
_cell.length_a   1.000
_cell.length_b   1.000
_cell.length_c   1.000
_cell.angle_alpha   90.00
_cell.angle_beta   90.00
_cell.angle_gamma   90.00
#
_symmetry.space_group_name_H-M   'P 1'
#
loop_
_entity.id
_entity.type
_entity.pdbx_description
1 polymer ?
#
loop_
_entity_poly.entity_id
_entity_poly.type
_entity_poly.pdbx_seq_one_letter_code
_entity_poly.pdbx_strand_id
1 'polypeptide(L)'
;MKSKFLLCLFSVLIFQSALFAQTHIWTGNGGDNDWFNVANWDVATIPSVASDVVIPTGFLVEISTAPAEANSIALTGVTTLTIENNLTLVSLLTLPAASNINWLGGVINGGGTIDNDGLIQLESFEDKKLSNITLNNYGAIYITNSNLIRLEQGVVINNYENANIDILSNGGMVQDDLGNSLNNYGTINKLDDGSGGGGSFYMIYDMNNFGTLDIAEGHQYLFLVTSANLYNAETGVMQGSGAYDITATFTNDGTFSPAGSGTVGTMDVVNNFTFTANAKLEIDIAGANPGAYDVMEVFGFPDLGGSIQINLTYAPEIGDEYGIITANDITSCTLSDYVYATYEGLEYTFIVFCNSTNVTLRMVEINLATPDFASEKIEFYVQPNPVTDNSQFIFPSDVLQLYPEAYISILNSLGQEIERISTMSEYTPFNGSHLASGIYVARLYSGKTTLAISKFVKL
;
A
#
# COMPACT_ATOMS: atom_id res chain seq x y z
N MET A 1 55.06 55.01 6.76
CA MET A 1 55.29 53.67 6.16
C MET A 1 54.06 52.78 6.41
N LYS A 2 52.93 53.12 5.82
CA LYS A 2 51.65 52.36 5.83
C LYS A 2 50.90 52.80 4.56
N SER A 3 50.11 51.92 3.95
CA SER A 3 49.25 52.19 2.77
C SER A 3 49.75 51.76 1.38
N LYS A 4 50.39 50.58 1.23
CA LYS A 4 50.53 49.93 -0.10
C LYS A 4 50.41 48.40 -0.09
N PHE A 5 49.68 47.81 0.86
CA PHE A 5 49.50 46.35 0.92
C PHE A 5 48.04 45.92 1.18
N LEU A 6 47.08 46.80 0.88
CA LEU A 6 45.64 46.54 1.07
C LEU A 6 44.83 46.69 -0.23
N LEU A 7 45.49 46.62 -1.40
CA LEU A 7 44.83 46.76 -2.71
C LEU A 7 44.98 45.52 -3.61
N CYS A 8 45.56 44.43 -3.12
CA CYS A 8 45.61 43.15 -3.86
C CYS A 8 44.77 42.03 -3.22
N LEU A 9 44.10 42.29 -2.09
CA LEU A 9 43.24 41.29 -1.44
C LEU A 9 41.74 41.54 -1.65
N PHE A 10 41.37 42.63 -2.34
CA PHE A 10 39.98 42.99 -2.62
C PHE A 10 39.59 42.83 -4.10
N SER A 11 40.47 42.29 -4.94
CA SER A 11 40.23 42.00 -6.36
C SER A 11 40.08 40.51 -6.68
N VAL A 12 40.01 39.64 -5.66
CA VAL A 12 39.78 38.19 -5.78
C VAL A 12 38.45 37.79 -5.12
N LEU A 13 37.55 38.75 -4.97
CA LEU A 13 36.13 38.53 -4.69
C LEU A 13 35.37 39.34 -5.73
N ILE A 14 34.27 38.78 -6.25
CA ILE A 14 33.41 39.32 -7.32
C ILE A 14 33.84 38.86 -8.72
N PHE A 15 33.57 37.59 -9.02
CA PHE A 15 32.82 37.13 -10.20
C PHE A 15 32.80 35.59 -10.11
N GLN A 16 32.20 35.05 -9.05
CA GLN A 16 31.57 33.73 -9.20
C GLN A 16 30.30 34.01 -10.02
N SER A 17 30.47 34.09 -11.35
CA SER A 17 29.32 33.99 -12.24
C SER A 17 28.66 32.66 -11.91
N ALA A 18 27.46 32.70 -11.32
CA ALA A 18 26.59 31.54 -11.32
C ALA A 18 26.46 31.13 -12.79
N LEU A 19 27.13 30.05 -13.18
CA LEU A 19 26.96 29.45 -14.49
C LEU A 19 25.55 28.85 -14.46
N PHE A 20 24.58 29.61 -14.94
CA PHE A 20 23.25 29.08 -15.19
C PHE A 20 23.36 28.10 -16.36
N ALA A 21 22.69 26.96 -16.23
CA ALA A 21 22.56 26.02 -17.33
C ALA A 21 21.95 26.74 -18.55
N GLN A 22 22.45 26.42 -19.74
CA GLN A 22 21.91 26.96 -20.98
C GLN A 22 20.57 26.27 -21.26
N THR A 23 19.51 27.03 -21.52
CA THR A 23 18.24 26.43 -21.93
C THR A 23 18.28 26.03 -23.40
N HIS A 24 17.88 24.80 -23.70
CA HIS A 24 17.68 24.26 -25.05
C HIS A 24 16.21 23.91 -25.22
N ILE A 25 15.54 24.54 -26.18
CA ILE A 25 14.12 24.27 -26.47
C ILE A 25 14.04 23.51 -27.79
N TRP A 26 13.36 22.37 -27.77
CA TRP A 26 13.07 21.62 -28.98
C TRP A 26 12.09 22.39 -29.88
N THR A 27 12.44 22.51 -31.15
CA THR A 27 11.66 23.24 -32.18
C THR A 27 11.21 22.36 -33.34
N GLY A 28 11.88 21.21 -33.57
CA GLY A 28 11.61 20.33 -34.70
C GLY A 28 11.93 20.92 -36.08
N ASN A 29 12.65 22.05 -36.16
CA ASN A 29 12.95 22.73 -37.42
C ASN A 29 13.90 21.95 -38.35
N GLY A 30 14.61 20.94 -37.83
CA GLY A 30 15.44 20.02 -38.62
C GLY A 30 14.63 19.07 -39.49
N GLY A 31 13.32 18.92 -39.24
CA GLY A 31 12.41 18.10 -40.04
C GLY A 31 12.47 16.60 -39.71
N ASP A 32 13.11 16.24 -38.60
CA ASP A 32 13.21 14.89 -38.04
C ASP A 32 13.05 14.93 -36.51
N ASN A 33 13.13 13.76 -35.86
CA ASN A 33 13.00 13.61 -34.41
C ASN A 33 14.36 13.45 -33.70
N ASP A 34 15.48 13.55 -34.41
CA ASP A 34 16.80 13.18 -33.89
C ASP A 34 17.34 14.22 -32.90
N TRP A 35 17.58 13.80 -31.65
CA TRP A 35 18.20 14.64 -30.60
C TRP A 35 19.49 15.31 -31.08
N PHE A 36 20.25 14.64 -31.97
CA PHE A 36 21.57 15.08 -32.44
C PHE A 36 21.53 15.93 -33.71
N ASN A 37 20.35 16.26 -34.24
CA ASN A 37 20.22 17.26 -35.28
C ASN A 37 20.16 18.66 -34.65
N VAL A 38 21.26 19.41 -34.76
CA VAL A 38 21.37 20.78 -34.21
C VAL A 38 20.27 21.73 -34.68
N ALA A 39 19.70 21.50 -35.86
CA ALA A 39 18.62 22.33 -36.39
C ALA A 39 17.29 22.14 -35.63
N ASN A 40 17.14 21.08 -34.84
CA ASN A 40 15.97 20.88 -34.00
C ASN A 40 15.98 21.73 -32.72
N TRP A 41 17.11 22.36 -32.36
CA TRP A 41 17.25 23.15 -31.14
C TRP A 41 17.25 24.65 -31.44
N ASP A 42 16.57 25.43 -30.60
CA ASP A 42 16.47 26.89 -30.72
C ASP A 42 17.82 27.61 -30.72
N VAL A 43 18.79 27.10 -29.96
CA VAL A 43 20.17 27.62 -29.88
C VAL A 43 21.12 27.04 -30.92
N ALA A 44 20.62 26.17 -31.81
CA ALA A 44 21.39 25.51 -32.87
C ALA A 44 22.64 24.74 -32.39
N THR A 45 22.58 24.19 -31.17
CA THR A 45 23.61 23.32 -30.59
C THR A 45 22.96 22.12 -29.91
N ILE A 46 23.72 21.04 -29.73
CA ILE A 46 23.22 19.85 -29.02
C ILE A 46 23.29 20.09 -27.51
N PRO A 47 22.26 19.69 -26.73
CA PRO A 47 22.31 19.72 -25.28
C PRO A 47 23.51 18.95 -24.72
N SER A 48 23.96 19.39 -23.55
CA SER A 48 25.04 18.76 -22.78
C SER A 48 24.65 18.67 -21.30
N VAL A 49 25.52 18.11 -20.45
CA VAL A 49 25.34 18.11 -18.98
C VAL A 49 25.12 19.49 -18.35
N ALA A 50 25.40 20.59 -19.06
CA ALA A 50 25.16 21.96 -18.60
C ALA A 50 23.88 22.57 -19.19
N SER A 51 23.02 21.77 -19.83
CA SER A 51 21.84 22.24 -20.57
C SER A 51 20.54 21.86 -19.88
N ASP A 52 19.64 22.83 -19.74
CA ASP A 52 18.26 22.61 -19.31
C ASP A 52 17.39 22.44 -20.56
N VAL A 53 16.97 21.22 -20.83
CA VAL A 53 16.21 20.86 -22.02
C VAL A 53 14.71 21.02 -21.77
N VAL A 54 14.01 21.62 -22.73
CA VAL A 54 12.54 21.68 -22.75
C VAL A 54 12.04 21.09 -24.07
N ILE A 55 11.14 20.12 -23.97
CA ILE A 55 10.45 19.53 -25.13
C ILE A 55 8.98 19.99 -25.07
N PRO A 56 8.57 20.92 -25.97
CA PRO A 56 7.20 21.44 -26.01
C PRO A 56 6.16 20.39 -26.40
N THR A 57 4.90 20.61 -26.02
CA THR A 57 3.77 19.76 -26.41
C THR A 57 3.71 19.51 -27.93
N GLY A 58 3.37 18.28 -28.30
CA GLY A 58 3.17 17.83 -29.68
C GLY A 58 4.42 17.26 -30.35
N PHE A 59 5.57 17.23 -29.66
CA PHE A 59 6.81 16.69 -30.21
C PHE A 59 7.09 15.25 -29.79
N LEU A 60 7.74 14.54 -30.71
CA LEU A 60 8.43 13.28 -30.47
C LEU A 60 9.93 13.55 -30.64
N VAL A 61 10.74 13.10 -29.69
CA VAL A 61 12.20 13.25 -29.72
C VAL A 61 12.86 11.88 -29.51
N GLU A 62 13.89 11.57 -30.29
CA GLU A 62 14.58 10.28 -30.30
C GLU A 62 16.05 10.43 -29.91
N ILE A 63 16.50 9.64 -28.93
CA ILE A 63 17.91 9.45 -28.57
C ILE A 63 18.32 8.06 -29.08
N SER A 64 18.77 7.99 -30.34
CA SER A 64 19.13 6.71 -30.99
C SER A 64 20.54 6.68 -31.56
N THR A 65 21.02 7.79 -32.12
CA THR A 65 22.28 7.83 -32.90
C THR A 65 23.55 7.93 -32.04
N ALA A 66 23.47 8.55 -30.85
CA ALA A 66 24.60 8.72 -29.93
C ALA A 66 24.12 8.86 -28.46
N PRO A 67 25.04 8.80 -27.47
CA PRO A 67 24.72 9.11 -26.07
C PRO A 67 24.33 10.58 -25.89
N ALA A 68 23.18 10.84 -25.26
CA ALA A 68 22.70 12.17 -24.94
C ALA A 68 23.08 12.57 -23.51
N GLU A 69 23.20 13.88 -23.29
CA GLU A 69 23.51 14.46 -21.99
C GLU A 69 22.60 15.67 -21.74
N ALA A 70 22.14 15.83 -20.50
CA ALA A 70 21.36 16.98 -20.06
C ALA A 70 21.58 17.25 -18.57
N ASN A 71 21.50 18.52 -18.18
CA ASN A 71 21.33 18.87 -16.77
C ASN A 71 19.91 18.47 -16.32
N SER A 72 18.90 18.99 -17.01
CA SER A 72 17.50 18.63 -16.81
C SER A 72 16.77 18.43 -18.13
N ILE A 73 15.68 17.68 -18.12
CA ILE A 73 14.77 17.51 -19.26
C ILE A 73 13.34 17.71 -18.78
N ALA A 74 12.65 18.72 -19.31
CA ALA A 74 11.24 18.97 -19.05
C ALA A 74 10.40 18.61 -20.28
N LEU A 75 9.63 17.52 -20.17
CA LEU A 75 8.55 17.23 -21.10
C LEU A 75 7.33 18.08 -20.75
N THR A 76 6.54 18.50 -21.75
CA THR A 76 5.36 19.35 -21.52
C THR A 76 4.15 18.89 -22.34
N GLY A 77 2.98 18.87 -21.72
CA GLY A 77 1.74 18.49 -22.41
C GLY A 77 1.80 17.06 -22.97
N VAL A 78 1.46 16.89 -24.25
CA VAL A 78 1.50 15.60 -24.95
C VAL A 78 2.84 15.47 -25.68
N THR A 79 3.82 14.82 -25.08
CA THR A 79 5.15 14.60 -25.69
C THR A 79 5.62 13.18 -25.51
N THR A 80 6.48 12.74 -26.42
CA THR A 80 7.14 11.45 -26.32
C THR A 80 8.66 11.63 -26.42
N LEU A 81 9.39 11.06 -25.46
CA LEU A 81 10.84 10.88 -25.55
C LEU A 81 11.16 9.40 -25.73
N THR A 82 11.76 9.05 -26.87
CA THR A 82 12.22 7.68 -27.15
C THR A 82 13.70 7.57 -26.83
N ILE A 83 14.08 6.60 -26.00
CA ILE A 83 15.45 6.35 -25.56
C ILE A 83 15.90 4.98 -26.07
N GLU A 84 16.71 4.97 -27.11
CA GLU A 84 17.35 3.77 -27.69
C GLU A 84 18.86 3.72 -27.39
N ASN A 85 19.45 4.85 -26.99
CA ASN A 85 20.85 5.01 -26.62
C ASN A 85 20.97 5.58 -25.20
N ASN A 86 22.21 5.79 -24.73
CA ASN A 86 22.46 6.24 -23.38
C ASN A 86 21.98 7.68 -23.15
N LEU A 87 21.50 7.95 -21.93
CA LEU A 87 21.15 9.28 -21.43
C LEU A 87 21.86 9.54 -20.11
N THR A 88 22.69 10.58 -20.08
CA THR A 88 23.26 11.13 -18.83
C THR A 88 22.40 12.30 -18.36
N LEU A 89 21.76 12.13 -17.21
CA LEU A 89 20.88 13.08 -16.55
C LEU A 89 21.47 13.49 -15.19
N VAL A 90 21.83 14.77 -15.06
CA VAL A 90 22.51 15.25 -13.84
C VAL A 90 21.53 15.63 -12.73
N SER A 91 20.40 16.26 -13.08
CA SER A 91 19.48 16.86 -12.11
C SER A 91 18.09 16.25 -12.17
N LEU A 92 17.28 16.58 -13.18
CA LEU A 92 15.85 16.25 -13.16
C LEU A 92 15.28 15.99 -14.55
N LEU A 93 14.54 14.90 -14.71
CA LEU A 93 13.65 14.67 -15.85
C LEU A 93 12.22 14.70 -15.34
N THR A 94 11.38 15.60 -15.84
CA THR A 94 9.95 15.66 -15.48
C THR A 94 9.06 15.18 -16.62
N LEU A 95 8.17 14.24 -16.32
CA LEU A 95 7.16 13.69 -17.21
C LEU A 95 5.75 14.05 -16.72
N PRO A 96 5.03 14.99 -17.35
CA PRO A 96 3.65 15.29 -16.95
C PRO A 96 2.70 14.18 -17.41
N ALA A 97 1.48 14.15 -16.85
CA ALA A 97 0.50 13.07 -17.02
C ALA A 97 0.15 12.65 -18.47
N ALA A 98 0.27 13.56 -19.43
CA ALA A 98 -0.03 13.28 -20.84
C ALA A 98 1.21 12.95 -21.69
N SER A 99 2.40 12.90 -21.08
CA SER A 99 3.66 12.60 -21.75
C SER A 99 4.11 11.16 -21.52
N ASN A 100 5.02 10.71 -22.39
CA ASN A 100 5.50 9.35 -22.42
C ASN A 100 7.04 9.28 -22.59
N ILE A 101 7.68 8.32 -21.93
CA ILE A 101 9.02 7.83 -22.28
C ILE A 101 8.87 6.43 -22.86
N ASN A 102 9.34 6.25 -24.09
CA ASN A 102 9.56 4.92 -24.65
C ASN A 102 11.02 4.54 -24.41
N TRP A 103 11.28 3.78 -23.36
CA TRP A 103 12.63 3.32 -23.05
C TRP A 103 12.87 2.00 -23.77
N LEU A 104 13.52 2.10 -24.93
CA LEU A 104 13.79 0.98 -25.81
C LEU A 104 15.17 0.37 -25.57
N GLY A 105 16.14 1.09 -25.02
CA GLY A 105 17.46 0.52 -24.73
C GLY A 105 18.41 1.50 -24.06
N GLY A 106 19.63 1.03 -23.80
CA GLY A 106 20.72 1.86 -23.29
C GLY A 106 20.69 2.07 -21.78
N VAL A 107 21.56 2.99 -21.33
CA VAL A 107 21.77 3.32 -19.92
C VAL A 107 21.20 4.71 -19.64
N ILE A 108 20.35 4.84 -18.62
CA ILE A 108 20.02 6.12 -18.02
C ILE A 108 20.83 6.26 -16.72
N ASN A 109 21.66 7.30 -16.62
CA ASN A 109 22.56 7.52 -15.49
C ASN A 109 22.73 8.99 -15.11
N GLY A 110 23.57 9.29 -14.11
CA GLY A 110 24.10 10.65 -13.90
C GLY A 110 23.82 11.28 -12.52
N GLY A 111 23.12 10.57 -11.63
CA GLY A 111 22.78 11.08 -10.28
C GLY A 111 21.45 11.83 -10.22
N GLY A 112 20.80 12.04 -11.36
CA GLY A 112 19.54 12.77 -11.45
C GLY A 112 18.32 12.01 -10.92
N THR A 113 17.23 12.76 -10.83
CA THR A 113 15.89 12.25 -10.50
C THR A 113 15.02 12.22 -11.74
N ILE A 114 14.16 11.22 -11.87
CA ILE A 114 13.10 11.13 -12.89
C ILE A 114 11.77 11.21 -12.14
N ASP A 115 10.98 12.24 -12.38
CA ASP A 115 9.63 12.39 -11.85
C ASP A 115 8.63 12.06 -12.96
N ASN A 116 7.91 10.95 -12.79
CA ASN A 116 6.96 10.43 -13.77
C ASN A 116 5.52 10.56 -13.29
N ASP A 117 4.79 11.59 -13.71
CA ASP A 117 3.33 11.66 -13.63
C ASP A 117 2.63 11.01 -14.84
N GLY A 118 3.38 10.77 -15.92
CA GLY A 118 2.90 10.21 -17.18
C GLY A 118 3.10 8.70 -17.28
N LEU A 119 3.56 8.27 -18.46
CA LEU A 119 3.82 6.85 -18.75
C LEU A 119 5.29 6.63 -19.10
N ILE A 120 5.92 5.62 -18.51
CA ILE A 120 7.19 5.07 -18.98
C ILE A 120 6.94 3.66 -19.51
N GLN A 121 7.30 3.40 -20.77
CA GLN A 121 7.16 2.10 -21.41
C GLN A 121 8.52 1.47 -21.65
N LEU A 122 8.69 0.22 -21.20
CA LEU A 122 9.82 -0.63 -21.49
C LEU A 122 9.32 -1.72 -22.45
N GLU A 123 9.52 -1.49 -23.75
CA GLU A 123 8.85 -2.25 -24.82
C GLU A 123 9.83 -2.90 -25.83
N SER A 124 11.01 -3.32 -25.38
CA SER A 124 11.94 -4.08 -26.23
C SER A 124 12.83 -5.06 -25.45
N PHE A 125 13.39 -6.06 -26.15
CA PHE A 125 14.36 -7.00 -25.56
C PHE A 125 15.78 -6.47 -25.43
N GLU A 126 16.06 -5.25 -25.91
CA GLU A 126 17.39 -4.65 -25.78
C GLU A 126 17.75 -4.40 -24.31
N ASP A 127 19.05 -4.42 -24.02
CA ASP A 127 19.57 -4.18 -22.68
C ASP A 127 19.20 -2.78 -22.20
N LYS A 128 18.64 -2.72 -20.98
CA LYS A 128 18.26 -1.48 -20.29
C LYS A 128 18.94 -1.43 -18.94
N LYS A 129 19.46 -0.26 -18.57
CA LYS A 129 20.16 -0.06 -17.31
C LYS A 129 19.82 1.28 -16.68
N LEU A 130 19.44 1.27 -15.40
CA LEU A 130 19.44 2.45 -14.55
C LEU A 130 20.72 2.44 -13.70
N SER A 131 21.40 3.57 -13.61
CA SER A 131 22.62 3.67 -12.81
C SER A 131 22.70 4.99 -12.04
N ASN A 132 22.73 4.94 -10.71
CA ASN A 132 22.75 6.13 -9.85
C ASN A 132 21.61 7.11 -10.22
N ILE A 133 20.37 6.63 -10.23
CA ILE A 133 19.17 7.41 -10.54
C ILE A 133 18.14 7.20 -9.42
N THR A 134 17.40 8.26 -9.09
CA THR A 134 16.15 8.14 -8.35
C THR A 134 14.98 8.24 -9.33
N LEU A 135 14.11 7.24 -9.40
CA LEU A 135 12.90 7.23 -10.22
C LEU A 135 11.67 7.34 -9.32
N ASN A 136 10.99 8.47 -9.35
CA ASN A 136 9.72 8.69 -8.67
C ASN A 136 8.58 8.48 -9.65
N ASN A 137 7.83 7.40 -9.47
CA ASN A 137 6.65 7.08 -10.26
C ASN A 137 5.38 7.55 -9.53
N TYR A 138 4.70 8.53 -10.11
CA TYR A 138 3.38 9.02 -9.71
C TYR A 138 2.27 8.60 -10.71
N GLY A 139 2.66 8.22 -11.93
CA GLY A 139 1.78 7.73 -12.99
C GLY A 139 1.93 6.22 -13.20
N ALA A 140 2.32 5.82 -14.41
CA ALA A 140 2.44 4.41 -14.78
C ALA A 140 3.81 4.05 -15.36
N ILE A 141 4.26 2.83 -15.05
CA ILE A 141 5.39 2.15 -15.72
C ILE A 141 4.89 0.84 -16.30
N TYR A 142 5.05 0.65 -17.60
CA TYR A 142 4.71 -0.60 -18.28
C TYR A 142 5.97 -1.34 -18.72
N ILE A 143 6.12 -2.58 -18.27
CA ILE A 143 7.18 -3.49 -18.70
C ILE A 143 6.54 -4.56 -19.58
N THR A 144 6.47 -4.29 -20.89
CA THR A 144 5.81 -5.17 -21.86
C THR A 144 6.79 -6.12 -22.52
N ASN A 145 7.98 -5.64 -22.85
CA ASN A 145 9.08 -6.44 -23.33
C ASN A 145 10.34 -6.03 -22.60
N SER A 146 10.92 -6.97 -21.86
CA SER A 146 12.22 -6.83 -21.22
C SER A 146 12.95 -8.16 -21.31
N ASN A 147 14.25 -8.14 -21.57
CA ASN A 147 15.08 -9.29 -21.24
C ASN A 147 15.51 -9.19 -19.77
N LEU A 148 16.49 -8.32 -19.51
CA LEU A 148 16.91 -7.95 -18.16
C LEU A 148 17.03 -6.43 -18.06
N ILE A 149 16.47 -5.87 -17.00
CA ILE A 149 16.67 -4.47 -16.60
C ILE A 149 17.70 -4.48 -15.47
N ARG A 150 18.81 -3.76 -15.64
CA ARG A 150 19.92 -3.74 -14.68
C ARG A 150 19.87 -2.49 -13.82
N LEU A 151 20.04 -2.66 -12.51
CA LEU A 151 20.16 -1.59 -11.53
C LEU A 151 21.60 -1.53 -11.02
N GLU A 152 22.19 -0.34 -11.03
CA GLU A 152 23.58 -0.12 -10.63
C GLU A 152 23.77 1.14 -9.78
N GLN A 153 24.77 1.15 -8.92
CA GLN A 153 25.24 2.33 -8.20
C GLN A 153 24.14 3.01 -7.38
N GLY A 154 23.33 2.22 -6.66
CA GLY A 154 22.35 2.72 -5.70
C GLY A 154 21.11 3.36 -6.32
N VAL A 155 20.52 2.75 -7.34
CA VAL A 155 19.21 3.14 -7.88
C VAL A 155 18.14 3.07 -6.80
N VAL A 156 17.27 4.07 -6.76
CA VAL A 156 16.07 4.07 -5.92
C VAL A 156 14.83 4.27 -6.79
N ILE A 157 13.91 3.32 -6.77
CA ILE A 157 12.62 3.42 -7.46
C ILE A 157 11.54 3.61 -6.39
N ASN A 158 10.78 4.70 -6.47
CA ASN A 158 9.65 4.97 -5.59
C ASN A 158 8.36 4.89 -6.41
N ASN A 159 7.55 3.86 -6.17
CA ASN A 159 6.21 3.77 -6.74
C ASN A 159 5.21 4.38 -5.76
N TYR A 160 4.77 5.61 -5.99
CA TYR A 160 3.93 6.35 -5.05
C TYR A 160 2.48 5.83 -5.01
N GLU A 161 1.72 6.31 -4.03
CA GLU A 161 0.30 6.01 -3.89
C GLU A 161 -0.47 6.36 -5.18
N ASN A 162 -1.35 5.46 -5.64
CA ASN A 162 -2.07 5.51 -6.91
C ASN A 162 -1.22 5.33 -8.19
N ALA A 163 0.09 5.13 -8.06
CA ALA A 163 0.95 4.82 -9.19
C ALA A 163 1.01 3.30 -9.44
N ASN A 164 1.20 2.93 -10.69
CA ASN A 164 1.21 1.54 -11.13
C ASN A 164 2.52 1.15 -11.80
N ILE A 165 3.01 -0.05 -11.50
CA ILE A 165 4.02 -0.74 -12.30
C ILE A 165 3.39 -2.04 -12.81
N ASP A 166 3.08 -2.08 -14.09
CA ASP A 166 2.47 -3.25 -14.72
C ASP A 166 3.52 -4.04 -15.50
N ILE A 167 3.72 -5.29 -15.11
CA ILE A 167 4.72 -6.20 -15.66
C ILE A 167 4.00 -7.26 -16.49
N LEU A 168 3.94 -7.02 -17.79
CA LEU A 168 3.40 -7.96 -18.76
C LEU A 168 4.50 -8.89 -19.28
N SER A 169 5.76 -8.47 -19.24
CA SER A 169 6.88 -9.25 -19.75
C SER A 169 7.32 -10.42 -18.86
N ASN A 170 8.03 -11.35 -19.49
CA ASN A 170 8.94 -12.27 -18.81
C ASN A 170 10.34 -11.63 -18.70
N GLY A 171 11.20 -12.16 -17.84
CA GLY A 171 12.56 -11.64 -17.68
C GLY A 171 12.76 -11.14 -16.26
N GLY A 172 13.44 -10.01 -16.06
CA GLY A 172 13.60 -9.51 -14.71
C GLY A 172 14.21 -8.13 -14.58
N MET A 173 14.13 -7.60 -13.37
CA MET A 173 14.85 -6.43 -12.92
C MET A 173 15.82 -6.86 -11.82
N VAL A 174 17.11 -6.63 -12.06
CA VAL A 174 18.20 -7.23 -11.26
C VAL A 174 19.26 -6.19 -10.94
N GLN A 175 19.84 -6.28 -9.75
CA GLN A 175 20.96 -5.45 -9.32
C GLN A 175 22.29 -6.10 -9.72
N ASP A 176 23.22 -5.31 -10.25
CA ASP A 176 24.61 -5.72 -10.51
C ASP A 176 25.54 -5.42 -9.31
N ASP A 177 25.13 -4.48 -8.44
CA ASP A 177 25.77 -4.15 -7.17
C ASP A 177 24.73 -3.96 -6.05
N LEU A 178 25.16 -4.02 -4.80
CA LEU A 178 24.27 -3.86 -3.65
C LEU A 178 23.84 -2.40 -3.45
N GLY A 179 22.67 -2.20 -2.83
CA GLY A 179 22.16 -0.89 -2.46
C GLY A 179 21.12 -0.32 -3.42
N ASN A 180 20.70 -1.10 -4.41
CA ASN A 180 19.56 -0.77 -5.26
C ASN A 180 18.26 -1.15 -4.56
N SER A 181 17.26 -0.26 -4.58
CA SER A 181 16.00 -0.47 -3.86
C SER A 181 14.76 -0.04 -4.64
N LEU A 182 13.64 -0.70 -4.34
CA LEU A 182 12.30 -0.31 -4.76
C LEU A 182 11.41 -0.14 -3.52
N ASN A 183 10.81 1.05 -3.38
CA ASN A 183 9.82 1.36 -2.37
C ASN A 183 8.44 1.43 -3.04
N ASN A 184 7.58 0.46 -2.76
CA ASN A 184 6.24 0.39 -3.32
C ASN A 184 5.19 0.90 -2.33
N TYR A 185 4.57 2.04 -2.63
CA TYR A 185 3.38 2.57 -1.96
C TYR A 185 2.11 2.43 -2.81
N GLY A 186 2.26 2.27 -4.13
CA GLY A 186 1.18 2.03 -5.08
C GLY A 186 0.96 0.54 -5.34
N THR A 187 0.73 0.20 -6.61
CA THR A 187 0.50 -1.18 -7.05
C THR A 187 1.57 -1.64 -8.03
N ILE A 188 2.09 -2.85 -7.83
CA ILE A 188 2.93 -3.57 -8.80
C ILE A 188 2.19 -4.83 -9.19
N ASN A 189 1.90 -4.98 -10.48
CA ASN A 189 1.14 -6.10 -11.01
C ASN A 189 2.01 -6.97 -11.92
N LYS A 190 1.94 -8.30 -11.77
CA LYS A 190 2.36 -9.24 -12.81
C LYS A 190 1.11 -9.72 -13.54
N LEU A 191 0.96 -9.28 -14.78
CA LEU A 191 -0.21 -9.52 -15.60
C LEU A 191 0.11 -10.46 -16.76
N ASP A 192 -0.93 -11.03 -17.35
CA ASP A 192 -0.90 -11.72 -18.65
C ASP A 192 -0.63 -10.69 -19.76
N ASP A 193 0.28 -11.02 -20.67
CA ASP A 193 0.57 -10.22 -21.87
C ASP A 193 -0.48 -10.42 -22.97
N GLY A 194 -1.50 -11.24 -22.72
CA GLY A 194 -2.56 -11.61 -23.65
C GLY A 194 -2.20 -12.78 -24.54
N SER A 195 -1.03 -13.40 -24.36
CA SER A 195 -0.64 -14.64 -25.06
C SER A 195 -1.30 -15.89 -24.46
N GLY A 196 -1.88 -15.78 -23.26
CA GLY A 196 -2.48 -16.90 -22.52
C GLY A 196 -1.45 -17.89 -21.98
N GLY A 197 -0.17 -17.50 -21.95
CA GLY A 197 0.92 -18.25 -21.34
C GLY A 197 1.20 -17.76 -19.91
N GLY A 198 1.62 -18.69 -19.04
CA GLY A 198 2.19 -18.31 -17.75
C GLY A 198 3.54 -17.59 -17.91
N GLY A 199 3.93 -16.81 -16.91
CA GLY A 199 5.11 -15.94 -17.01
C GLY A 199 5.84 -15.69 -15.71
N SER A 200 7.14 -15.43 -15.82
CA SER A 200 8.11 -15.33 -14.73
C SER A 200 8.82 -13.99 -14.75
N PHE A 201 8.86 -13.28 -13.62
CA PHE A 201 9.66 -12.06 -13.48
C PHE A 201 10.60 -12.10 -12.27
N TYR A 202 11.90 -12.00 -12.51
CA TYR A 202 12.92 -11.92 -11.45
C TYR A 202 12.96 -10.52 -10.84
N MET A 203 12.96 -10.45 -9.50
CA MET A 203 13.08 -9.22 -8.74
C MET A 203 14.25 -9.37 -7.76
N ILE A 204 15.42 -8.89 -8.17
CA ILE A 204 16.69 -9.09 -7.48
C ILE A 204 17.25 -7.73 -7.07
N TYR A 205 16.73 -7.16 -6.00
CA TYR A 205 17.10 -5.89 -5.37
C TYR A 205 16.35 -5.77 -4.03
N ASP A 206 16.70 -4.81 -3.18
CA ASP A 206 15.95 -4.61 -1.93
C ASP A 206 14.54 -4.08 -2.24
N MET A 207 13.50 -4.82 -1.87
CA MET A 207 12.11 -4.46 -2.07
C MET A 207 11.44 -4.16 -0.74
N ASN A 208 10.91 -2.95 -0.59
CA ASN A 208 10.07 -2.53 0.53
C ASN A 208 8.64 -2.33 0.02
N ASN A 209 7.74 -3.23 0.37
CA ASN A 209 6.34 -3.17 -0.01
C ASN A 209 5.50 -2.54 1.11
N PHE A 210 4.94 -1.37 0.85
CA PHE A 210 3.97 -0.65 1.67
C PHE A 210 2.57 -0.60 1.02
N GLY A 211 2.49 -0.84 -0.29
CA GLY A 211 1.26 -0.92 -1.09
C GLY A 211 0.97 -2.37 -1.50
N THR A 212 0.59 -2.59 -2.75
CA THR A 212 0.16 -3.91 -3.24
C THR A 212 1.16 -4.51 -4.22
N LEU A 213 1.52 -5.77 -3.99
CA LEU A 213 2.05 -6.68 -5.00
C LEU A 213 0.91 -7.62 -5.41
N ASP A 214 0.65 -7.71 -6.71
CA ASP A 214 -0.42 -8.56 -7.26
C ASP A 214 0.11 -9.44 -8.40
N ILE A 215 -0.32 -10.70 -8.44
CA ILE A 215 0.09 -11.66 -9.45
C ILE A 215 -1.14 -12.35 -10.03
N ALA A 216 -1.30 -12.25 -11.36
CA ALA A 216 -2.31 -12.97 -12.10
C ALA A 216 -2.09 -14.50 -12.05
N GLU A 217 -3.16 -15.25 -12.29
CA GLU A 217 -3.11 -16.71 -12.36
C GLU A 217 -2.06 -17.21 -13.37
N GLY A 218 -1.34 -18.27 -13.01
CA GLY A 218 -0.29 -18.87 -13.85
C GLY A 218 0.99 -18.04 -13.99
N HIS A 219 1.10 -16.92 -13.27
CA HIS A 219 2.25 -16.04 -13.28
C HIS A 219 3.02 -16.09 -11.96
N GLN A 220 4.28 -15.62 -11.98
CA GLN A 220 5.13 -15.70 -10.80
C GLN A 220 6.11 -14.53 -10.65
N TYR A 221 6.33 -14.14 -9.40
CA TYR A 221 7.46 -13.31 -8.98
C TYR A 221 8.57 -14.20 -8.40
N LEU A 222 9.81 -13.93 -8.79
CA LEU A 222 10.98 -14.69 -8.38
C LEU A 222 11.97 -13.80 -7.62
N PHE A 223 11.99 -13.93 -6.29
CA PHE A 223 12.90 -13.24 -5.38
C PHE A 223 14.05 -14.17 -5.02
N LEU A 224 15.00 -14.37 -5.94
CA LEU A 224 15.86 -15.56 -5.94
C LEU A 224 17.29 -15.42 -5.37
N VAL A 225 17.56 -14.44 -4.52
CA VAL A 225 18.91 -14.30 -3.91
C VAL A 225 18.83 -13.78 -2.48
N THR A 226 19.68 -14.32 -1.59
CA THR A 226 19.78 -13.88 -0.18
C THR A 226 20.50 -12.55 0.01
N SER A 227 21.10 -11.99 -1.04
CA SER A 227 21.71 -10.66 -1.03
C SER A 227 20.72 -9.52 -1.22
N ALA A 228 19.45 -9.85 -1.47
CA ALA A 228 18.34 -8.92 -1.57
C ALA A 228 17.35 -9.21 -0.44
N ASN A 229 16.72 -8.16 0.08
CA ASN A 229 15.68 -8.27 1.08
C ASN A 229 14.32 -8.02 0.45
N LEU A 230 13.33 -8.83 0.82
CA LEU A 230 11.92 -8.57 0.60
C LEU A 230 11.28 -8.27 1.95
N TYR A 231 10.86 -7.01 2.13
CA TYR A 231 10.12 -6.58 3.31
C TYR A 231 8.69 -6.21 2.91
N ASN A 232 7.71 -6.96 3.41
CA ASN A 232 6.30 -6.58 3.33
C ASN A 232 5.91 -5.89 4.64
N ALA A 233 5.72 -4.57 4.60
CA ALA A 233 5.39 -3.75 5.76
C ALA A 233 3.96 -3.97 6.23
N GLU A 234 3.59 -3.43 7.40
CA GLU A 234 2.25 -3.58 8.00
C GLU A 234 1.09 -3.14 7.08
N THR A 235 1.31 -2.14 6.24
CA THR A 235 0.34 -1.68 5.24
C THR A 235 0.43 -2.42 3.91
N GLY A 236 1.50 -3.19 3.71
CA GLY A 236 1.79 -3.90 2.49
C GLY A 236 0.89 -5.12 2.31
N VAL A 237 0.43 -5.32 1.08
CA VAL A 237 -0.41 -6.45 0.67
C VAL A 237 0.30 -7.24 -0.40
N MET A 238 0.42 -8.56 -0.19
CA MET A 238 0.82 -9.52 -1.22
C MET A 238 -0.43 -10.33 -1.58
N GLN A 239 -0.95 -10.13 -2.79
CA GLN A 239 -2.22 -10.72 -3.24
C GLN A 239 -2.10 -11.40 -4.60
N GLY A 240 -3.23 -11.94 -5.07
CA GLY A 240 -3.38 -12.54 -6.40
C GLY A 240 -3.44 -14.05 -6.37
N SER A 241 -3.57 -14.66 -7.56
CA SER A 241 -3.71 -16.11 -7.75
C SER A 241 -2.51 -16.76 -8.44
N GLY A 242 -1.40 -16.03 -8.54
CA GLY A 242 -0.13 -16.55 -9.02
C GLY A 242 0.76 -17.09 -7.90
N ALA A 243 2.05 -17.20 -8.21
CA ALA A 243 3.06 -17.75 -7.32
C ALA A 243 4.10 -16.72 -6.86
N TYR A 244 4.36 -16.68 -5.56
CA TYR A 244 5.50 -15.99 -4.98
C TYR A 244 6.61 -17.00 -4.69
N ASP A 245 7.70 -16.98 -5.49
CA ASP A 245 8.89 -17.81 -5.22
C ASP A 245 9.96 -16.96 -4.51
N ILE A 246 10.17 -17.27 -3.22
CA ILE A 246 10.96 -16.44 -2.32
C ILE A 246 12.15 -17.24 -1.78
N THR A 247 13.37 -16.94 -2.25
CA THR A 247 14.60 -17.40 -1.58
C THR A 247 15.42 -16.24 -1.01
N ALA A 248 14.99 -15.01 -1.26
CA ALA A 248 15.49 -13.80 -0.62
C ALA A 248 15.28 -13.82 0.90
N THR A 249 16.01 -12.95 1.60
CA THR A 249 15.73 -12.67 3.01
C THR A 249 14.36 -12.02 3.09
N PHE A 250 13.43 -12.67 3.79
CA PHE A 250 12.03 -12.30 3.77
C PHE A 250 11.54 -11.94 5.18
N THR A 251 10.79 -10.86 5.29
CA THR A 251 10.05 -10.49 6.49
C THR A 251 8.68 -9.98 6.07
N ASN A 252 7.63 -10.55 6.67
CA ASN A 252 6.26 -10.15 6.43
C ASN A 252 5.60 -9.67 7.72
N ASP A 253 5.35 -8.37 7.80
CA ASP A 253 4.48 -7.75 8.82
C ASP A 253 3.11 -7.35 8.24
N GLY A 254 2.92 -7.48 6.92
CA GLY A 254 1.71 -7.11 6.21
C GLY A 254 0.72 -8.25 5.98
N THR A 255 -0.13 -8.05 4.98
CA THR A 255 -1.22 -8.96 4.64
C THR A 255 -0.87 -9.84 3.44
N PHE A 256 -1.17 -11.13 3.54
CA PHE A 256 -1.40 -11.97 2.37
C PHE A 256 -2.90 -12.16 2.14
N SER A 257 -3.33 -12.05 0.88
CA SER A 257 -4.72 -12.22 0.47
C SER A 257 -4.77 -13.04 -0.83
N PRO A 258 -4.95 -14.37 -0.76
CA PRO A 258 -5.15 -15.19 -1.96
C PRO A 258 -6.23 -14.61 -2.85
N ALA A 259 -5.97 -14.48 -4.15
CA ALA A 259 -6.84 -13.85 -5.16
C ALA A 259 -7.25 -12.38 -4.94
N GLY A 260 -7.02 -11.82 -3.74
CA GLY A 260 -7.34 -10.45 -3.36
C GLY A 260 -8.72 -10.32 -2.71
N SER A 261 -8.84 -9.32 -1.83
CA SER A 261 -10.01 -9.09 -0.97
C SER A 261 -11.36 -9.17 -1.69
N GLY A 262 -12.26 -10.01 -1.17
CA GLY A 262 -13.60 -10.25 -1.70
C GLY A 262 -13.64 -11.22 -2.88
N THR A 263 -12.52 -11.85 -3.24
CA THR A 263 -12.42 -12.77 -4.38
C THR A 263 -11.84 -14.09 -3.91
N VAL A 264 -12.60 -15.17 -4.10
CA VAL A 264 -12.11 -16.51 -3.75
C VAL A 264 -11.07 -16.99 -4.77
N GLY A 265 -9.93 -17.48 -4.29
CA GLY A 265 -8.99 -18.25 -5.10
C GLY A 265 -7.81 -18.85 -4.35
N THR A 266 -6.85 -19.33 -5.13
CA THR A 266 -5.64 -19.99 -4.60
C THR A 266 -4.41 -19.16 -4.89
N MET A 267 -3.51 -19.02 -3.91
CA MET A 267 -2.19 -18.42 -4.07
C MET A 267 -1.11 -19.44 -3.74
N ASP A 268 -0.06 -19.48 -4.57
CA ASP A 268 1.12 -20.31 -4.33
C ASP A 268 2.22 -19.49 -3.66
N VAL A 269 2.87 -20.07 -2.65
CA VAL A 269 4.11 -19.54 -2.09
C VAL A 269 5.16 -20.63 -2.04
N VAL A 270 6.32 -20.38 -2.65
CA VAL A 270 7.39 -21.36 -2.79
C VAL A 270 8.60 -20.93 -1.97
N ASN A 271 9.28 -21.90 -1.37
CA ASN A 271 10.49 -21.73 -0.55
C ASN A 271 10.23 -21.00 0.78
N ASN A 272 10.73 -19.77 0.95
CA ASN A 272 10.67 -19.04 2.21
C ASN A 272 9.26 -18.48 2.43
N PHE A 273 8.61 -18.95 3.48
CA PHE A 273 7.35 -18.39 3.93
C PHE A 273 7.30 -18.35 5.45
N THR A 274 7.27 -17.15 6.02
CA THR A 274 7.23 -16.94 7.47
C THR A 274 6.26 -15.82 7.78
N PHE A 275 5.31 -16.11 8.66
CA PHE A 275 4.40 -15.13 9.23
C PHE A 275 4.95 -14.64 10.56
N THR A 276 5.31 -13.36 10.64
CA THR A 276 5.66 -12.76 11.93
C THR A 276 4.40 -12.62 12.81
N ALA A 277 4.58 -12.19 14.05
CA ALA A 277 3.46 -11.92 14.95
C ALA A 277 2.53 -10.78 14.47
N ASN A 278 2.98 -9.95 13.51
CA ASN A 278 2.19 -8.84 12.96
C ASN A 278 1.50 -9.20 11.64
N ALA A 279 1.92 -10.29 11.00
CA ALA A 279 1.39 -10.74 9.72
C ALA A 279 -0.12 -11.00 9.79
N LYS A 280 -0.80 -10.75 8.68
CA LYS A 280 -2.23 -11.03 8.49
C LYS A 280 -2.43 -11.97 7.31
N LEU A 281 -3.28 -12.97 7.51
CA LEU A 281 -3.81 -13.79 6.41
C LEU A 281 -5.27 -13.41 6.23
N GLU A 282 -5.59 -12.77 5.12
CA GLU A 282 -6.97 -12.47 4.75
C GLU A 282 -7.54 -13.64 3.93
N ILE A 283 -8.71 -14.14 4.33
CA ILE A 283 -9.39 -15.29 3.74
C ILE A 283 -10.82 -14.91 3.39
N ASP A 284 -11.17 -15.01 2.12
CA ASP A 284 -12.53 -14.95 1.61
C ASP A 284 -13.20 -16.32 1.68
N ILE A 285 -14.42 -16.37 2.21
CA ILE A 285 -15.25 -17.58 2.26
C ILE A 285 -16.63 -17.27 1.67
N ALA A 286 -16.93 -17.92 0.55
CA ALA A 286 -18.17 -17.79 -0.23
C ALA A 286 -19.02 -19.07 -0.25
N GLY A 287 -18.53 -20.17 0.33
CA GLY A 287 -19.27 -21.41 0.49
C GLY A 287 -18.48 -22.48 1.24
N ALA A 288 -19.14 -23.59 1.57
CA ALA A 288 -18.57 -24.67 2.38
C ALA A 288 -17.70 -25.67 1.60
N ASN A 289 -17.69 -25.61 0.27
CA ASN A 289 -17.00 -26.60 -0.57
C ASN A 289 -15.64 -26.06 -1.05
N PRO A 290 -14.65 -26.94 -1.29
CA PRO A 290 -13.38 -26.54 -1.90
C PRO A 290 -13.57 -25.72 -3.19
N GLY A 291 -12.79 -24.64 -3.33
CA GLY A 291 -12.94 -23.67 -4.41
C GLY A 291 -14.01 -22.59 -4.16
N ALA A 292 -14.71 -22.64 -3.01
CA ALA A 292 -15.59 -21.57 -2.55
C ALA A 292 -14.99 -20.79 -1.35
N TYR A 293 -13.70 -20.97 -1.08
CA TYR A 293 -12.96 -20.23 -0.08
C TYR A 293 -11.49 -20.16 -0.47
N ASP A 294 -10.78 -19.18 0.08
CA ASP A 294 -9.36 -18.98 -0.23
C ASP A 294 -8.47 -20.10 0.28
N VAL A 295 -7.44 -20.39 -0.51
CA VAL A 295 -6.39 -21.34 -0.15
C VAL A 295 -5.03 -20.72 -0.42
N MET A 296 -4.14 -20.82 0.57
CA MET A 296 -2.72 -20.58 0.38
C MET A 296 -1.96 -21.90 0.32
N GLU A 297 -1.34 -22.19 -0.82
CA GLU A 297 -0.52 -23.38 -1.03
C GLU A 297 0.97 -23.06 -0.83
N VAL A 298 1.53 -23.53 0.28
CA VAL A 298 2.92 -23.27 0.66
C VAL A 298 3.80 -24.46 0.32
N PHE A 299 4.59 -24.34 -0.73
CA PHE A 299 5.62 -25.31 -1.11
C PHE A 299 6.91 -25.08 -0.31
N GLY A 300 6.82 -25.24 1.02
CA GLY A 300 7.89 -24.91 1.94
C GLY A 300 7.63 -25.38 3.37
N PHE A 301 8.42 -24.86 4.29
CA PHE A 301 8.40 -25.22 5.72
C PHE A 301 8.06 -24.00 6.58
N PRO A 302 6.78 -23.60 6.66
CA PRO A 302 6.47 -22.30 7.21
C PRO A 302 6.39 -22.27 8.73
N ASP A 303 6.80 -21.13 9.27
CA ASP A 303 6.52 -20.69 10.63
C ASP A 303 5.32 -19.74 10.60
N LEU A 304 4.22 -20.12 11.23
CA LEU A 304 2.94 -19.42 11.18
C LEU A 304 2.68 -18.64 12.48
N GLY A 305 2.90 -17.33 12.44
CA GLY A 305 2.45 -16.38 13.47
C GLY A 305 1.28 -15.52 12.99
N GLY A 306 0.98 -14.46 13.75
CA GLY A 306 0.08 -13.40 13.29
C GLY A 306 -1.40 -13.70 13.53
N SER A 307 -2.24 -13.16 12.65
CA SER A 307 -3.70 -13.23 12.75
C SER A 307 -4.34 -13.63 11.42
N ILE A 308 -5.55 -14.18 11.49
CA ILE A 308 -6.38 -14.49 10.32
C ILE A 308 -7.56 -13.51 10.35
N GLN A 309 -7.81 -12.86 9.22
CA GLN A 309 -8.98 -12.04 8.96
C GLN A 309 -9.88 -12.78 7.98
N ILE A 310 -11.17 -12.91 8.30
CA ILE A 310 -12.13 -13.64 7.49
C ILE A 310 -13.15 -12.69 6.91
N ASN A 311 -13.31 -12.73 5.60
CA ASN A 311 -14.36 -12.04 4.86
C ASN A 311 -15.42 -13.06 4.45
N LEU A 312 -16.64 -12.92 4.97
CA LEU A 312 -17.75 -13.80 4.63
C LEU A 312 -18.63 -13.17 3.55
N THR A 313 -18.97 -13.94 2.52
CA THR A 313 -20.00 -13.59 1.52
C THR A 313 -21.17 -14.58 1.52
N TYR A 314 -21.15 -15.52 2.46
CA TYR A 314 -22.23 -16.45 2.72
C TYR A 314 -22.35 -16.69 4.23
N ALA A 315 -23.39 -17.42 4.65
CA ALA A 315 -23.59 -17.81 6.04
C ALA A 315 -23.11 -19.27 6.28
N PRO A 316 -21.93 -19.47 6.91
CA PRO A 316 -21.46 -20.77 7.38
C PRO A 316 -22.45 -21.54 8.25
N GLU A 317 -22.44 -22.87 8.15
CA GLU A 317 -23.16 -23.76 9.07
C GLU A 317 -22.22 -24.36 10.13
N ILE A 318 -22.76 -24.65 11.33
CA ILE A 318 -21.94 -25.18 12.43
C ILE A 318 -21.40 -26.54 11.98
N GLY A 319 -20.07 -26.69 12.03
CA GLY A 319 -19.36 -27.86 11.57
C GLY A 319 -18.76 -27.75 10.17
N ASP A 320 -19.02 -26.66 9.43
CA ASP A 320 -18.31 -26.36 8.19
C ASP A 320 -16.79 -26.25 8.47
N GLU A 321 -15.98 -26.79 7.55
CA GLU A 321 -14.52 -26.80 7.62
C GLU A 321 -13.89 -26.20 6.36
N TYR A 322 -12.83 -25.41 6.55
CA TYR A 322 -12.13 -24.70 5.48
C TYR A 322 -10.63 -24.90 5.63
N GLY A 323 -10.02 -25.66 4.72
CA GLY A 323 -8.57 -25.82 4.68
C GLY A 323 -7.92 -24.62 3.99
N ILE A 324 -7.50 -23.63 4.76
CA ILE A 324 -7.05 -22.32 4.27
C ILE A 324 -5.55 -22.24 3.97
N ILE A 325 -4.75 -23.15 4.55
CA ILE A 325 -3.32 -23.29 4.25
C ILE A 325 -3.03 -24.77 4.01
N THR A 326 -2.23 -25.06 2.98
CA THR A 326 -1.52 -26.34 2.84
C THR A 326 -0.01 -26.10 2.85
N ALA A 327 0.77 -27.03 3.41
CA ALA A 327 2.22 -26.92 3.46
C ALA A 327 2.91 -28.30 3.46
N ASN A 328 4.20 -28.35 3.13
CA ASN A 328 4.99 -29.58 3.23
C ASN A 328 5.15 -30.03 4.69
N ASP A 329 5.51 -29.10 5.58
CA ASP A 329 5.54 -29.29 7.03
C ASP A 329 5.55 -27.92 7.75
N ILE A 330 4.59 -27.67 8.62
CA ILE A 330 4.46 -26.45 9.42
C ILE A 330 5.36 -26.59 10.65
N THR A 331 6.47 -25.86 10.67
CA THR A 331 7.51 -25.98 11.68
C THR A 331 7.11 -25.36 13.02
N SER A 332 6.30 -24.30 12.98
CA SER A 332 5.65 -23.73 14.14
C SER A 332 4.31 -23.09 13.78
N CYS A 333 3.37 -23.11 14.72
CA CYS A 333 2.12 -22.36 14.61
C CYS A 333 1.80 -21.71 15.95
N THR A 334 1.63 -20.39 15.92
CA THR A 334 1.28 -19.52 17.05
C THR A 334 0.06 -18.65 16.75
N LEU A 335 -0.70 -19.02 15.72
CA LEU A 335 -2.00 -18.44 15.40
C LEU A 335 -2.97 -18.57 16.59
N SER A 336 -3.92 -17.65 16.67
CA SER A 336 -4.95 -17.69 17.72
C SER A 336 -5.84 -18.93 17.57
N ASP A 337 -6.22 -19.56 18.70
CA ASP A 337 -7.09 -20.74 18.72
C ASP A 337 -8.50 -20.45 18.16
N TYR A 338 -8.92 -19.18 18.22
CA TYR A 338 -10.22 -18.71 17.75
C TYR A 338 -10.06 -17.48 16.87
N VAL A 339 -10.88 -17.42 15.82
CA VAL A 339 -10.99 -16.27 14.92
C VAL A 339 -12.46 -15.97 14.68
N TYR A 340 -12.76 -14.70 14.38
CA TYR A 340 -14.13 -14.19 14.32
C TYR A 340 -14.40 -13.53 12.97
N ALA A 341 -15.61 -13.67 12.49
CA ALA A 341 -16.10 -12.99 11.30
C ALA A 341 -17.53 -12.52 11.51
N THR A 342 -17.94 -11.47 10.81
CA THR A 342 -19.32 -10.99 10.86
C THR A 342 -19.98 -11.08 9.50
N TYR A 343 -21.19 -11.62 9.44
CA TYR A 343 -22.00 -11.67 8.23
C TYR A 343 -23.48 -11.46 8.58
N GLU A 344 -24.16 -10.58 7.86
CA GLU A 344 -25.59 -10.26 8.05
C GLU A 344 -26.00 -9.97 9.51
N GLY A 345 -25.10 -9.35 10.30
CA GLY A 345 -25.36 -9.01 11.72
C GLY A 345 -25.25 -10.19 12.70
N LEU A 346 -24.69 -11.31 12.25
CA LEU A 346 -24.29 -12.44 13.07
C LEU A 346 -22.76 -12.48 13.18
N GLU A 347 -22.27 -12.87 14.35
CA GLU A 347 -20.85 -13.15 14.59
C GLU A 347 -20.64 -14.66 14.52
N TYR A 348 -19.65 -15.06 13.74
CA TYR A 348 -19.26 -16.43 13.51
C TYR A 348 -17.91 -16.66 14.17
N THR A 349 -17.85 -17.65 15.06
CA THR A 349 -16.61 -18.08 15.71
C THR A 349 -16.09 -19.34 15.02
N PHE A 350 -14.82 -19.30 14.62
CA PHE A 350 -14.10 -20.43 14.06
C PHE A 350 -13.01 -20.87 15.01
N ILE A 351 -12.85 -22.19 15.18
CA ILE A 351 -11.66 -22.77 15.79
C ILE A 351 -10.59 -22.93 14.71
N VAL A 352 -9.36 -22.56 15.05
CA VAL A 352 -8.18 -22.76 14.19
C VAL A 352 -7.50 -24.07 14.56
N PHE A 353 -7.42 -24.99 13.61
CA PHE A 353 -6.66 -26.22 13.72
C PHE A 353 -5.36 -26.12 12.93
N CYS A 354 -4.24 -25.94 13.63
CA CYS A 354 -2.91 -26.06 13.05
C CYS A 354 -2.41 -27.50 13.13
N ASN A 355 -2.43 -28.21 12.01
CA ASN A 355 -1.79 -29.52 11.87
C ASN A 355 -0.38 -29.38 11.30
N SER A 356 0.34 -30.48 11.15
CA SER A 356 1.69 -30.45 10.58
C SER A 356 1.71 -30.08 9.09
N THR A 357 0.62 -30.20 8.35
CA THR A 357 0.63 -29.94 6.88
C THR A 357 -0.51 -29.04 6.41
N ASN A 358 -1.38 -28.59 7.31
CA ASN A 358 -2.46 -27.68 6.96
C ASN A 358 -2.95 -26.85 8.15
N VAL A 359 -3.62 -25.75 7.82
CA VAL A 359 -4.44 -24.99 8.76
C VAL A 359 -5.89 -25.09 8.32
N THR A 360 -6.76 -25.53 9.23
CA THR A 360 -8.19 -25.67 8.98
C THR A 360 -8.97 -24.78 9.94
N LEU A 361 -9.91 -24.01 9.41
CA LEU A 361 -10.93 -23.32 10.20
C LEU A 361 -12.14 -24.22 10.33
N ARG A 362 -12.72 -24.34 11.53
CA ARG A 362 -14.02 -25.00 11.74
C ARG A 362 -15.00 -24.04 12.38
N MET A 363 -16.16 -23.83 11.77
CA MET A 363 -17.20 -23.00 12.37
C MET A 363 -17.88 -23.73 13.53
N VAL A 364 -17.94 -23.11 14.71
CA VAL A 364 -18.46 -23.75 15.94
C VAL A 364 -19.57 -23.00 16.65
N GLU A 365 -19.68 -21.69 16.43
CA GLU A 365 -20.64 -20.86 17.14
C GLU A 365 -21.14 -19.74 16.23
N ILE A 366 -22.44 -19.49 16.29
CA ILE A 366 -23.09 -18.34 15.66
C ILE A 366 -23.79 -17.57 16.77
N ASN A 367 -23.37 -16.34 16.98
CA ASN A 367 -24.03 -15.41 17.88
C ASN A 367 -24.70 -14.31 17.07
N LEU A 368 -25.71 -13.64 17.66
CA LEU A 368 -25.99 -12.29 17.17
C LEU A 368 -24.70 -11.52 17.34
N ALA A 369 -24.18 -10.91 16.27
CA ALA A 369 -23.17 -9.89 16.44
C ALA A 369 -23.89 -8.85 17.27
N THR A 370 -23.61 -8.80 18.57
CA THR A 370 -23.92 -7.60 19.30
C THR A 370 -23.04 -6.59 18.59
N PRO A 371 -23.57 -5.61 17.82
CA PRO A 371 -22.78 -4.42 17.65
C PRO A 371 -22.43 -4.07 19.08
N ASP A 372 -21.14 -4.09 19.41
CA ASP A 372 -20.66 -3.59 20.68
C ASP A 372 -21.49 -2.33 20.89
N PHE A 373 -22.41 -2.33 21.87
CA PHE A 373 -23.46 -1.33 21.91
C PHE A 373 -22.72 -0.02 22.14
N ALA A 374 -22.43 0.70 21.05
CA ALA A 374 -21.32 1.62 21.00
C ALA A 374 -21.50 2.64 22.11
N SER A 375 -20.75 2.47 23.19
CA SER A 375 -20.66 3.39 24.30
C SER A 375 -19.39 4.22 24.21
N GLU A 376 -18.75 4.26 23.05
CA GLU A 376 -17.42 4.85 22.90
C GLU A 376 -17.39 6.37 22.70
N LYS A 377 -18.49 7.11 22.86
CA LYS A 377 -18.41 8.59 22.73
C LYS A 377 -19.00 9.43 23.84
N ILE A 378 -19.82 8.87 24.73
CA ILE A 378 -20.45 9.66 25.79
C ILE A 378 -20.39 8.88 27.11
N GLU A 379 -19.42 9.24 27.94
CA GLU A 379 -19.34 8.74 29.32
C GLU A 379 -20.43 9.39 30.18
N PHE A 380 -21.52 8.67 30.48
CA PHE A 380 -22.49 9.13 31.49
C PHE A 380 -22.70 8.08 32.58
N TYR A 381 -22.92 8.55 33.80
CA TYR A 381 -23.06 7.67 34.96
C TYR A 381 -23.94 8.31 36.03
N VAL A 382 -24.45 7.48 36.94
CA VAL A 382 -25.20 7.95 38.11
C VAL A 382 -24.30 8.00 39.34
N GLN A 383 -24.44 9.04 40.15
CA GLN A 383 -23.73 9.20 41.40
C GLN A 383 -24.70 9.56 42.55
N PRO A 384 -24.58 8.94 43.73
CA PRO A 384 -23.77 7.73 43.98
C PRO A 384 -24.31 6.51 43.24
N ASN A 385 -23.42 5.53 43.02
CA ASN A 385 -23.75 4.16 42.61
C ASN A 385 -23.05 3.20 43.60
N PRO A 386 -23.77 2.50 44.50
CA PRO A 386 -25.22 2.30 44.50
C PRO A 386 -26.06 3.58 44.71
N VAL A 387 -27.19 3.64 44.00
CA VAL A 387 -28.12 4.76 44.00
C VAL A 387 -28.83 4.90 45.34
N THR A 388 -28.90 6.12 45.84
CA THR A 388 -29.71 6.46 47.02
C THR A 388 -31.03 7.11 46.58
N ASP A 389 -31.86 7.54 47.52
CA ASP A 389 -33.12 8.22 47.17
C ASP A 389 -32.88 9.55 46.45
N ASN A 390 -31.70 10.16 46.64
CA ASN A 390 -31.26 11.34 45.92
C ASN A 390 -29.93 11.04 45.22
N SER A 391 -30.01 10.74 43.93
CA SER A 391 -28.85 10.57 43.06
C SER A 391 -28.94 11.55 41.89
N GLN A 392 -27.89 11.59 41.06
CA GLN A 392 -27.89 12.40 39.86
C GLN A 392 -27.14 11.68 38.74
N PHE A 393 -27.61 11.84 37.52
CA PHE A 393 -26.86 11.47 36.33
C PHE A 393 -25.92 12.61 35.94
N ILE A 394 -24.69 12.26 35.62
CA ILE A 394 -23.61 13.17 35.25
C ILE A 394 -23.24 12.92 33.80
N PHE A 395 -23.13 14.00 33.02
CA PHE A 395 -22.79 14.00 31.60
C PHE A 395 -21.60 14.93 31.32
N PRO A 396 -20.85 14.68 30.23
CA PRO A 396 -19.91 15.64 29.68
C PRO A 396 -20.65 16.90 29.20
N SER A 397 -19.99 18.07 29.34
CA SER A 397 -20.58 19.39 29.13
C SER A 397 -21.10 19.67 27.72
N ASP A 398 -20.57 18.96 26.74
CA ASP A 398 -20.87 19.08 25.31
C ASP A 398 -22.08 18.27 24.87
N VAL A 399 -22.46 17.22 25.60
CA VAL A 399 -23.58 16.32 25.24
C VAL A 399 -24.89 17.08 25.07
N LEU A 400 -25.21 17.99 25.99
CA LEU A 400 -26.48 18.73 25.95
C LEU A 400 -26.48 19.88 24.94
N GLN A 401 -25.30 20.32 24.49
CA GLN A 401 -25.19 21.25 23.37
C GLN A 401 -25.43 20.54 22.04
N LEU A 402 -24.90 19.32 21.91
CA LEU A 402 -25.05 18.49 20.71
C LEU A 402 -26.44 17.84 20.62
N TYR A 403 -27.05 17.52 21.76
CA TYR A 403 -28.32 16.80 21.87
C TYR A 403 -29.28 17.51 22.84
N PRO A 404 -29.86 18.66 22.44
CA PRO A 404 -30.70 19.47 23.32
C PRO A 404 -32.03 18.79 23.72
N GLU A 405 -32.45 17.76 22.99
CA GLU A 405 -33.66 16.98 23.28
C GLU A 405 -33.35 15.63 23.95
N ALA A 406 -32.15 15.49 24.54
CA ALA A 406 -31.77 14.23 25.14
C ALA A 406 -32.62 13.86 26.38
N TYR A 407 -32.79 12.56 26.59
CA TYR A 407 -33.48 12.03 27.77
C TYR A 407 -32.90 10.68 28.18
N ILE A 408 -33.07 10.33 29.45
CA ILE A 408 -32.67 9.04 30.02
C ILE A 408 -33.91 8.15 30.10
N SER A 409 -33.80 6.90 29.66
CA SER A 409 -34.75 5.83 29.96
C SER A 409 -34.10 4.85 30.92
N ILE A 410 -34.76 4.56 32.05
CA ILE A 410 -34.30 3.60 33.05
C ILE A 410 -35.05 2.29 32.82
N LEU A 411 -34.31 1.20 32.65
CA LEU A 411 -34.83 -0.14 32.47
C LEU A 411 -34.49 -1.03 33.66
N ASN A 412 -35.42 -1.88 34.06
CA ASN A 412 -35.15 -2.95 35.03
C ASN A 412 -34.38 -4.11 34.38
N SER A 413 -34.03 -5.12 35.18
CA SER A 413 -33.33 -6.32 34.72
C SER A 413 -34.10 -7.18 33.71
N LEU A 414 -35.41 -6.95 33.55
CA LEU A 414 -36.26 -7.60 32.54
C LEU A 414 -36.36 -6.77 31.25
N GLY A 415 -35.67 -5.62 31.16
CA GLY A 415 -35.71 -4.73 30.00
C GLY A 415 -36.99 -3.88 29.90
N GLN A 416 -37.77 -3.78 30.97
CA GLN A 416 -38.96 -2.92 31.02
C GLN A 416 -38.55 -1.48 31.37
N GLU A 417 -39.01 -0.49 30.60
CA GLU A 417 -38.85 0.93 30.93
C GLU A 417 -39.67 1.27 32.19
N ILE A 418 -38.98 1.71 33.23
CA ILE A 418 -39.54 2.07 34.53
C ILE A 418 -39.73 3.56 34.66
N GLU A 419 -38.80 4.35 34.11
CA GLU A 419 -38.83 5.81 34.23
C GLU A 419 -38.16 6.47 33.03
N ARG A 420 -38.62 7.68 32.70
CA ARG A 420 -37.99 8.56 31.72
C ARG A 420 -37.69 9.91 32.35
N ILE A 421 -36.45 10.38 32.18
CA ILE A 421 -35.93 11.60 32.79
C ILE A 421 -35.41 12.54 31.70
N SER A 422 -35.97 13.75 31.60
CA SER A 422 -35.44 14.78 30.68
C SER A 422 -34.11 15.32 31.18
N THR A 423 -33.10 15.40 30.31
CA THR A 423 -31.78 15.93 30.68
C THR A 423 -31.72 17.43 30.39
N MET A 424 -31.76 18.24 31.45
CA MET A 424 -31.80 19.72 31.33
C MET A 424 -30.46 20.37 31.68
N SER A 425 -29.53 19.64 32.29
CA SER A 425 -28.19 20.12 32.64
C SER A 425 -27.22 18.95 32.82
N GLU A 426 -25.92 19.25 32.85
CA GLU A 426 -24.82 18.30 33.08
C GLU A 426 -25.03 17.43 34.33
N TYR A 427 -25.81 17.94 35.28
CA TYR A 427 -26.29 17.23 36.45
C TYR A 427 -27.80 17.07 36.35
N THR A 428 -28.27 15.87 36.07
CA THR A 428 -29.71 15.59 36.01
C THR A 428 -30.14 14.86 37.29
N PRO A 429 -30.89 15.51 38.19
CA PRO A 429 -31.36 14.89 39.43
C PRO A 429 -32.21 13.65 39.16
N PHE A 430 -32.06 12.65 40.01
CA PHE A 430 -32.75 11.37 39.91
C PHE A 430 -33.18 10.89 41.30
N ASN A 431 -34.48 10.61 41.44
CA ASN A 431 -35.06 10.11 42.67
C ASN A 431 -35.29 8.60 42.61
N GLY A 432 -34.34 7.84 43.15
CA GLY A 432 -34.38 6.37 43.16
C GLY A 432 -35.25 5.74 44.25
N SER A 433 -36.05 6.51 45.01
CA SER A 433 -36.82 5.99 46.16
C SER A 433 -37.91 4.98 45.79
N HIS A 434 -38.39 5.03 44.55
CA HIS A 434 -39.44 4.13 44.05
C HIS A 434 -38.88 2.85 43.43
N LEU A 435 -37.56 2.76 43.23
CA LEU A 435 -36.91 1.59 42.68
C LEU A 435 -36.72 0.52 43.76
N ALA A 436 -37.06 -0.73 43.42
CA ALA A 436 -36.71 -1.88 44.24
C ALA A 436 -35.20 -2.17 44.18
N SER A 437 -34.66 -2.86 45.17
CA SER A 437 -33.27 -3.32 45.16
C SER A 437 -32.99 -4.18 43.92
N GLY A 438 -31.94 -3.88 43.18
CA GLY A 438 -31.63 -4.57 41.93
C GLY A 438 -30.68 -3.81 41.01
N ILE A 439 -30.44 -4.40 39.84
CA ILE A 439 -29.61 -3.84 38.77
C ILE A 439 -30.52 -3.17 37.73
N TYR A 440 -30.14 -1.97 37.34
CA TYR A 440 -30.83 -1.16 36.35
C TYR A 440 -29.89 -0.72 35.24
N VAL A 441 -30.47 -0.49 34.06
CA VAL A 441 -29.78 0.07 32.90
C VAL A 441 -30.37 1.44 32.64
N ALA A 442 -29.55 2.48 32.62
CA ALA A 442 -29.91 3.78 32.09
C ALA A 442 -29.47 3.86 30.63
N ARG A 443 -30.35 4.37 29.75
CA ARG A 443 -30.05 4.64 28.35
C ARG A 443 -30.27 6.11 28.07
N LEU A 444 -29.25 6.77 27.54
CA LEU A 444 -29.36 8.13 27.03
C LEU A 444 -29.85 8.08 25.58
N TYR A 445 -30.90 8.83 25.28
CA TYR A 445 -31.51 8.91 23.95
C TYR A 445 -31.48 10.34 23.43
N SER A 446 -31.46 10.50 22.11
CA SER A 446 -31.90 11.71 21.41
C SER A 446 -32.82 11.29 20.26
N GLY A 447 -34.08 11.74 20.31
CA GLY A 447 -35.12 11.25 19.40
C GLY A 447 -35.31 9.73 19.52
N LYS A 448 -35.01 8.98 18.44
CA LYS A 448 -35.09 7.50 18.39
C LYS A 448 -33.72 6.81 18.56
N THR A 449 -32.65 7.58 18.68
CA THR A 449 -31.28 7.05 18.68
C THR A 449 -30.77 6.91 20.11
N THR A 450 -30.26 5.73 20.46
CA THR A 450 -29.51 5.53 21.72
C THR A 450 -28.13 6.17 21.57
N LEU A 451 -27.80 7.09 22.46
CA LEU A 451 -26.52 7.80 22.48
C LEU A 451 -25.48 7.14 23.39
N ALA A 452 -25.91 6.59 24.52
CA ALA A 452 -25.04 5.91 25.48
C ALA A 452 -25.83 5.00 26.42
N ILE A 453 -25.12 4.10 27.11
CA ILE A 453 -25.69 3.21 28.13
C ILE A 453 -24.87 3.27 29.41
N SER A 454 -25.53 3.28 30.56
CA SER A 454 -24.91 3.21 31.89
C SER A 454 -25.63 2.18 32.77
N LYS A 455 -24.92 1.57 33.72
CA LYS A 455 -25.48 0.56 34.64
C LYS A 455 -25.39 1.04 36.07
N PHE A 456 -26.42 0.78 36.86
CA PHE A 456 -26.41 1.12 38.29
C PHE A 456 -27.16 0.13 39.16
N VAL A 457 -26.86 0.17 40.46
CA VAL A 457 -27.44 -0.70 41.46
C VAL A 457 -28.24 0.13 42.45
N LYS A 458 -29.47 -0.29 42.77
CA LYS A 458 -30.21 0.17 43.95
C LYS A 458 -30.05 -0.89 45.04
N LEU A 459 -29.59 -0.49 46.22
CA LEU A 459 -29.54 -1.36 47.39
C LEU A 459 -30.84 -1.28 48.18
#